data_AF-A0A842SGT6-F1
#
_entry.id   AF-A0A842SGT6-F1
#
_cell.length_a   1.000
_cell.length_b   1.000
_cell.length_c   1.000
_cell.angle_alpha   90.00
_cell.angle_beta   90.00
_cell.angle_gamma   90.00
#
_symmetry.space_group_name_H-M   'P 1'
#
loop_
_entity.id
_entity.type
_entity.pdbx_description
1 polymer ?
#
loop_
_entity_poly.entity_id
_entity_poly.type
_entity_poly.pdbx_seq_one_letter_code
_entity_poly.pdbx_strand_id
1 'polypeptide(L)'
;MNLLEAYENNIQIPVQIFSYDLSPLESIVKYLKENIRLNYHDIGVILNRDERTIWKTYNNSKKKNKDLLIIKKEKYFIPVKEFSNRKFSILESICLYLIEFLSIPDIARLLNKNPSSMYTVKNRAIKKKNED
;
A
#
# COMPACT_ATOMS: atom_id res chain seq x y z
N MET A 1 7.21 21.39 11.00
CA MET A 1 7.18 20.65 9.73
C MET A 1 8.60 20.63 9.18
N ASN A 2 9.33 19.53 9.38
CA ASN A 2 10.66 19.41 8.76
C ASN A 2 10.52 18.96 7.29
N LEU A 3 11.61 19.05 6.54
CA LEU A 3 11.61 18.75 5.10
C LEU A 3 11.18 17.30 4.77
N LEU A 4 11.47 16.36 5.67
CA LEU A 4 11.08 14.95 5.55
C LEU A 4 9.56 14.79 5.71
N GLU A 5 8.95 15.37 6.76
CA GLU A 5 7.49 15.34 6.95
C GLU A 5 6.71 15.92 5.75
N ALA A 6 7.25 16.98 5.12
CA ALA A 6 6.65 17.57 3.92
C ALA A 6 6.75 16.65 2.70
N TYR A 7 7.80 15.84 2.59
CA TYR A 7 8.02 14.89 1.51
C TYR A 7 7.13 13.63 1.66
N GLU A 8 7.01 13.11 2.88
CA GLU A 8 6.15 11.97 3.22
C GLU A 8 4.66 12.23 2.91
N ASN A 9 4.19 13.45 3.16
CA ASN A 9 2.80 13.83 2.89
C ASN A 9 2.45 13.88 1.38
N ASN A 10 3.45 13.94 0.50
CA ASN A 10 3.25 14.10 -0.95
C ASN A 10 3.43 12.82 -1.76
N ILE A 11 3.98 11.75 -1.19
CA ILE A 11 4.13 10.49 -1.94
C ILE A 11 2.76 9.84 -2.09
N GLN A 12 2.33 9.73 -3.34
CA GLN A 12 1.08 9.11 -3.73
C GLN A 12 1.33 7.69 -4.28
N ILE A 13 0.60 6.72 -3.75
CA ILE A 13 0.69 5.31 -4.13
C ILE A 13 -0.44 4.99 -5.12
N PRO A 14 -0.14 4.64 -6.39
CA PRO A 14 -1.14 4.24 -7.37
C PRO A 14 -1.83 2.95 -6.91
N VAL A 15 -3.16 2.90 -6.86
CA VAL A 15 -3.87 1.70 -6.40
C VAL A 15 -3.62 0.47 -7.29
N GLN A 16 -3.36 0.68 -8.58
CA GLN A 16 -3.05 -0.35 -9.57
C GLN A 16 -1.84 -1.20 -9.17
N ILE A 17 -0.91 -0.73 -8.31
CA ILE A 17 0.20 -1.58 -7.85
C ILE A 17 -0.27 -2.79 -7.03
N PHE A 18 -1.46 -2.72 -6.44
CA PHE A 18 -2.03 -3.77 -5.61
C PHE A 18 -2.79 -4.84 -6.40
N SER A 19 -2.98 -4.65 -7.71
CA SER A 19 -3.55 -5.66 -8.60
C SER A 19 -2.51 -6.66 -9.14
N TYR A 20 -1.22 -6.38 -8.96
CA TYR A 20 -0.12 -7.29 -9.31
C TYR A 20 -0.12 -8.52 -8.41
N ASP A 21 0.50 -9.61 -8.88
CA ASP A 21 0.73 -10.83 -8.10
C ASP A 21 1.87 -10.66 -7.08
N LEU A 22 1.67 -9.70 -6.18
CA LEU A 22 2.54 -9.35 -5.07
C LEU A 22 1.65 -9.20 -3.82
N SER A 23 2.21 -9.49 -2.65
CA SER A 23 1.53 -9.09 -1.42
C SER A 23 1.46 -7.55 -1.35
N PRO A 24 0.46 -6.97 -0.65
CA PRO A 24 0.32 -5.51 -0.62
C PRO A 24 1.59 -4.76 -0.14
N LEU A 25 2.32 -5.32 0.83
CA LEU A 25 3.58 -4.72 1.28
C LEU A 25 4.70 -4.86 0.24
N GLU A 26 4.77 -6.00 -0.47
CA GLU A 26 5.69 -6.19 -1.60
C GLU A 26 5.44 -5.18 -2.72
N SER A 27 4.17 -4.92 -3.06
CA SER A 27 3.80 -3.91 -4.06
C SER A 27 4.30 -2.52 -3.68
N ILE A 28 4.01 -2.05 -2.46
CA ILE A 28 4.42 -0.71 -1.99
C ILE A 28 5.94 -0.60 -1.99
N VAL A 29 6.63 -1.59 -1.38
CA VAL A 29 8.09 -1.55 -1.27
C VAL A 29 8.75 -1.58 -2.64
N LYS A 30 8.27 -2.39 -3.58
CA LYS A 30 8.80 -2.44 -4.94
C LYS A 30 8.58 -1.11 -5.66
N TYR A 31 7.38 -0.53 -5.58
CA TYR A 31 7.07 0.76 -6.20
C TYR A 31 7.97 1.89 -5.64
N LEU A 32 8.07 2.00 -4.31
CA LEU A 32 8.91 3.02 -3.68
C LEU A 32 10.39 2.83 -4.02
N LYS A 33 10.87 1.58 -4.11
CA LYS A 33 12.26 1.27 -4.42
C LYS A 33 12.61 1.51 -5.88
N GLU A 34 11.76 1.09 -6.81
CA GLU A 34 12.09 1.02 -8.22
C GLU A 34 11.52 2.20 -9.02
N ASN A 35 10.27 2.61 -8.75
CA ASN A 35 9.62 3.71 -9.45
C ASN A 35 9.96 5.07 -8.81
N ILE A 36 9.96 5.15 -7.48
CA ILE A 36 10.27 6.39 -6.74
C ILE A 36 11.76 6.50 -6.37
N ARG A 37 12.53 5.40 -6.50
CA ARG A 37 13.99 5.35 -6.29
C ARG A 37 14.47 5.63 -4.85
N LEU A 38 13.63 5.36 -3.84
CA LEU A 38 14.03 5.51 -2.44
C LEU A 38 15.05 4.45 -1.99
N ASN A 39 15.86 4.79 -0.98
CA ASN A 39 16.72 3.81 -0.32
C ASN A 39 15.91 2.97 0.71
N TYR A 40 16.49 1.90 1.25
CA TYR A 40 15.75 1.02 2.17
C TYR A 40 15.43 1.71 3.51
N HIS A 41 16.35 2.56 3.99
CA HIS A 41 16.19 3.33 5.20
C HIS A 41 14.98 4.27 5.10
N ASP A 42 14.90 5.07 4.04
CA ASP A 42 13.79 6.02 3.82
C ASP A 42 12.45 5.29 3.74
N ILE A 43 12.39 4.17 3.02
CA ILE A 43 11.17 3.35 2.94
C ILE A 43 10.80 2.81 4.33
N GLY A 44 11.79 2.44 5.14
CA GLY A 44 11.59 1.98 6.52
C GLY A 44 10.98 3.07 7.39
N VAL A 45 11.52 4.30 7.32
CA VAL A 45 11.00 5.47 8.03
C VAL A 45 9.55 5.74 7.62
N ILE A 46 9.29 5.88 6.31
CA ILE A 46 7.97 6.21 5.74
C ILE A 46 6.89 5.19 6.15
N LEU A 47 7.22 3.89 6.08
CA LEU A 47 6.26 2.82 6.38
C LEU A 47 6.25 2.42 7.86
N ASN A 48 7.06 3.10 8.70
CA ASN A 48 7.28 2.73 10.10
C ASN A 48 7.69 1.25 10.25
N ARG A 49 8.62 0.78 9.43
CA ARG A 49 9.13 -0.60 9.41
C ARG A 49 10.64 -0.65 9.51
N ASP A 50 11.12 -1.71 10.13
CA ASP A 50 12.56 -1.99 10.18
C ASP A 50 13.14 -2.18 8.76
N GLU A 51 14.32 -1.62 8.52
CA GLU A 51 15.01 -1.65 7.22
C GLU A 51 15.25 -3.09 6.73
N ARG A 52 15.52 -4.05 7.63
CA ARG A 52 15.71 -5.46 7.26
C ARG A 52 14.42 -6.07 6.73
N THR A 53 13.27 -5.63 7.25
CA THR A 53 11.95 -6.01 6.72
C THR A 53 11.78 -5.46 5.30
N ILE A 54 12.13 -4.20 5.06
CA ILE A 54 12.05 -3.59 3.73
C ILE A 54 12.94 -4.33 2.73
N TRP A 55 14.20 -4.59 3.09
CA TRP A 55 15.14 -5.33 2.25
C TRP A 55 14.60 -6.72 1.89
N LYS A 56 14.12 -7.48 2.88
CA LYS A 56 13.57 -8.83 2.65
C LYS A 56 12.33 -8.79 1.76
N THR A 57 11.41 -7.87 2.03
CA THR A 57 10.20 -7.67 1.23
C THR A 57 10.53 -7.33 -0.23
N TYR A 58 11.46 -6.40 -0.46
CA TYR A 58 11.90 -6.05 -1.80
C TYR A 58 12.51 -7.24 -2.55
N ASN A 59 13.37 -8.01 -1.89
CA ASN A 59 13.97 -9.18 -2.53
C ASN A 59 12.94 -10.26 -2.88
N ASN A 60 11.92 -10.44 -2.05
CA ASN A 60 10.81 -11.35 -2.36
C ASN A 60 9.96 -10.82 -3.52
N SER A 61 9.66 -9.51 -3.56
CA SER A 61 8.90 -8.91 -4.65
C SER A 61 9.64 -9.03 -5.98
N LYS A 62 10.96 -8.78 -5.99
CA LYS A 62 11.81 -8.94 -7.18
C LYS A 62 11.88 -10.37 -7.71
N LYS A 63 11.81 -11.38 -6.83
CA LYS A 63 11.77 -12.79 -7.23
C LYS A 63 10.44 -13.14 -7.91
N LYS A 64 9.32 -12.62 -7.40
CA LYS A 64 7.98 -12.85 -7.95
C LYS A 64 7.72 -12.04 -9.23
N ASN A 65 8.20 -10.81 -9.27
CA ASN A 65 8.03 -9.88 -10.37
C ASN A 65 9.34 -9.13 -10.63
N LYS A 66 10.02 -9.51 -11.72
CA LYS A 66 11.35 -8.97 -12.07
C LYS A 66 11.28 -7.61 -12.74
N ASP A 67 10.17 -7.31 -13.41
CA ASP A 67 9.98 -6.10 -14.19
C ASP A 67 9.58 -4.92 -13.31
N LEU A 68 9.68 -3.71 -13.85
CA LEU A 68 9.13 -2.52 -13.21
C LEU A 68 7.60 -2.58 -13.19
N LEU A 69 6.99 -2.05 -12.12
CA LEU A 69 5.54 -1.87 -12.07
C LEU A 69 5.14 -0.76 -13.06
N ILE A 70 4.32 -1.11 -14.05
CA ILE A 70 3.90 -0.20 -15.13
C ILE A 70 2.57 0.45 -14.77
N ILE A 71 2.58 1.76 -14.56
CA ILE A 71 1.37 2.55 -14.29
C ILE A 71 0.87 3.13 -15.61
N LYS A 72 -0.25 2.61 -16.14
CA LYS A 72 -0.71 2.99 -17.49
C LYS A 72 -1.74 4.11 -17.45
N LYS A 73 -2.76 4.01 -16.58
CA LYS A 73 -3.86 4.99 -16.42
C LYS A 73 -4.48 4.88 -15.03
N GLU A 74 -3.75 5.32 -13.99
CA GLU A 74 -4.26 5.32 -12.62
C GLU A 74 -5.26 6.46 -12.39
N LYS A 75 -6.35 6.16 -11.69
CA LYS A 75 -7.34 7.16 -11.25
C LYS A 75 -7.30 7.39 -9.75
N TYR A 76 -6.89 6.38 -8.98
CA TYR A 76 -6.93 6.40 -7.53
C TYR A 76 -5.53 6.33 -6.96
N PHE A 77 -5.27 7.21 -6.01
CA PHE A 77 -4.01 7.29 -5.31
C PHE A 77 -4.28 7.28 -3.81
N ILE A 78 -3.39 6.65 -3.07
CA ILE A 78 -3.44 6.60 -1.61
C ILE A 78 -2.17 7.29 -1.10
N PRO A 79 -2.28 8.32 -0.24
CA PRO A 79 -1.12 8.91 0.43
C PRO A 79 -0.31 7.83 1.16
N VAL A 80 1.02 7.82 1.00
CA VAL A 80 1.85 6.76 1.59
C VAL A 80 1.73 6.67 3.11
N LYS A 81 1.43 7.79 3.77
CA LYS A 81 1.19 7.87 5.22
C LYS A 81 0.08 6.95 5.72
N GLU A 82 -0.89 6.58 4.88
CA GLU A 82 -1.96 5.63 5.26
C GLU A 82 -1.41 4.23 5.60
N PHE A 83 -0.16 3.95 5.23
CA PHE A 83 0.52 2.68 5.46
C PHE A 83 1.51 2.70 6.64
N SER A 84 1.74 3.84 7.28
CA SER A 84 2.62 3.95 8.46
C SER A 84 1.93 3.46 9.75
N ASN A 85 0.60 3.54 9.80
CA ASN A 85 -0.18 3.02 10.92
C ASN A 85 -0.25 1.49 10.88
N ARG A 86 0.57 0.85 11.73
CA ARG A 86 0.69 -0.62 11.80
C ARG A 86 -0.48 -1.33 12.47
N LYS A 87 -1.46 -0.61 13.03
CA LYS A 87 -2.71 -1.19 13.58
C LYS A 87 -3.50 -1.92 12.49
N PHE A 88 -3.50 -1.36 11.29
CA PHE A 88 -4.14 -1.92 10.11
C PHE A 88 -3.13 -2.71 9.29
N SER A 89 -3.56 -3.84 8.74
CA SER A 89 -2.85 -4.45 7.62
C SER A 89 -2.94 -3.51 6.42
N ILE A 90 -1.98 -3.62 5.50
CA ILE A 90 -1.96 -2.77 4.30
C ILE A 90 -3.29 -2.87 3.52
N LEU A 91 -3.89 -4.06 3.41
CA LEU A 91 -5.17 -4.23 2.71
C LEU A 91 -6.35 -3.60 3.47
N GLU A 92 -6.30 -3.59 4.80
CA GLU A 92 -7.27 -2.85 5.63
C GLU A 92 -7.11 -1.34 5.42
N SER A 93 -5.88 -0.80 5.41
CA SER A 93 -5.62 0.62 5.11
C SER A 93 -6.14 1.02 3.71
N ILE A 94 -5.85 0.21 2.68
CA ILE A 94 -6.37 0.44 1.32
C ILE A 94 -7.90 0.48 1.34
N CYS A 95 -8.53 -0.49 2.01
CA CYS A 95 -9.99 -0.59 2.06
C CYS A 95 -10.62 0.58 2.82
N LEU A 96 -10.03 1.00 3.94
CA LEU A 96 -10.53 2.13 4.73
C LEU A 96 -10.44 3.44 3.97
N TYR A 97 -9.35 3.66 3.22
CA TYR A 97 -9.20 4.88 2.44
C TYR A 97 -10.17 4.90 1.24
N LEU A 98 -10.25 3.80 0.48
CA LEU A 98 -11.03 3.78 -0.75
C LEU A 98 -12.55 3.71 -0.55
N ILE A 99 -13.03 3.20 0.60
CA ILE A 99 -14.48 3.12 0.85
C ILE A 99 -15.15 4.48 1.01
N GLU A 100 -14.36 5.53 1.26
CA GLU A 100 -14.87 6.91 1.27
C GLU A 100 -15.31 7.38 -0.13
N PHE A 101 -14.84 6.71 -1.20
CA PHE A 101 -15.07 7.11 -2.58
C PHE A 101 -15.68 6.01 -3.45
N LEU A 102 -15.57 4.74 -3.06
CA LEU A 102 -15.90 3.58 -3.89
C LEU A 102 -16.68 2.51 -3.14
N SER A 103 -17.50 1.76 -3.88
CA SER A 103 -18.18 0.58 -3.35
C SER A 103 -17.19 -0.59 -3.17
N ILE A 104 -17.47 -1.50 -2.22
CA ILE A 104 -16.66 -2.71 -2.01
C ILE A 104 -16.52 -3.56 -3.29
N PRO A 105 -17.58 -3.80 -4.09
CA PRO A 105 -17.44 -4.48 -5.37
C PRO A 105 -16.47 -3.79 -6.33
N ASP A 106 -16.45 -2.46 -6.39
CA ASP A 106 -15.53 -1.71 -7.25
C ASP A 106 -14.09 -1.79 -6.74
N ILE A 107 -13.88 -1.68 -5.42
CA ILE A 107 -12.56 -1.87 -4.80
C ILE A 107 -12.05 -3.29 -5.08
N ALA A 108 -12.90 -4.31 -4.96
CA ALA A 108 -12.53 -5.69 -5.25
C ALA A 108 -12.09 -5.87 -6.72
N ARG A 109 -12.83 -5.28 -7.66
CA ARG A 109 -12.44 -5.27 -9.08
C ARG A 109 -11.11 -4.53 -9.31
N LEU A 110 -10.93 -3.37 -8.69
CA LEU A 110 -9.71 -2.55 -8.80
C LEU A 110 -8.47 -3.29 -8.28
N LEU A 111 -8.58 -4.00 -7.17
CA LEU A 111 -7.48 -4.73 -6.53
C LEU A 111 -7.29 -6.15 -7.06
N ASN A 112 -8.10 -6.58 -8.03
CA ASN A 112 -8.16 -7.96 -8.51
C ASN A 112 -8.32 -8.97 -7.34
N LYS A 113 -9.31 -8.72 -6.46
CA LYS A 113 -9.64 -9.56 -5.29
C LYS A 113 -11.09 -10.02 -5.32
N ASN A 114 -11.39 -11.07 -4.57
CA ASN A 114 -12.76 -11.54 -4.36
C ASN A 114 -13.55 -10.53 -3.49
N PRO A 115 -14.74 -10.07 -3.92
CA PRO A 115 -15.62 -9.22 -3.13
C PRO A 115 -15.89 -9.72 -1.71
N SER A 116 -16.11 -11.03 -1.50
CA SER A 116 -16.37 -11.60 -0.17
C SER A 116 -15.20 -11.41 0.78
N SER A 117 -13.97 -11.56 0.27
CA SER A 117 -12.76 -11.27 1.04
C SER A 117 -12.68 -9.79 1.38
N MET A 118 -13.06 -8.90 0.46
CA MET A 118 -13.04 -7.45 0.70
C MET A 118 -14.08 -7.00 1.74
N TYR A 119 -15.27 -7.60 1.78
CA TYR A 119 -16.21 -7.35 2.89
C TYR A 119 -15.63 -7.77 4.24
N THR A 120 -14.93 -8.91 4.29
CA THR A 120 -14.25 -9.36 5.52
C THR A 120 -13.18 -8.37 5.96
N VAL A 121 -12.36 -7.89 5.02
CA VAL A 121 -11.35 -6.85 5.27
C VAL A 121 -12.00 -5.58 5.82
N LYS A 122 -13.06 -5.08 5.16
CA LYS A 122 -13.81 -3.90 5.62
C LYS A 122 -14.28 -4.07 7.07
N ASN A 123 -14.94 -5.19 7.38
CA ASN A 123 -15.52 -5.41 8.71
C ASN A 123 -14.42 -5.47 9.79
N ARG A 124 -13.29 -6.13 9.50
CA ARG A 124 -12.14 -6.14 10.43
C ARG A 124 -11.55 -4.75 10.63
N ALA A 125 -11.42 -3.98 9.55
CA ALA A 125 -10.87 -2.63 9.61
C ALA A 125 -11.78 -1.68 10.40
N ILE A 126 -13.10 -1.72 10.18
CA ILE A 126 -14.08 -0.92 10.94
C ILE A 126 -14.07 -1.33 12.41
N LYS A 127 -14.05 -2.64 12.72
CA LYS A 127 -13.96 -3.13 14.10
C LYS A 127 -12.73 -2.55 14.80
N LYS A 128 -11.55 -2.66 14.18
CA LYS A 128 -10.31 -2.07 14.69
C LYS A 128 -10.45 -0.56 14.89
N LYS A 129 -11.04 0.17 13.93
CA LYS A 129 -11.22 1.63 14.01
C LYS A 129 -12.11 2.06 15.18
N ASN A 130 -13.08 1.23 15.58
CA ASN A 130 -14.01 1.52 16.68
C ASN A 130 -13.53 1.03 18.06
N GLU A 131 -12.38 0.33 18.12
CA GLU A 131 -11.73 -0.10 19.36
C GLU A 131 -10.72 0.94 19.90
N ASP A 132 -10.63 2.12 19.26
CA ASP A 132 -9.95 3.33 19.77
C ASP A 132 -10.97 4.29 20.41
#